data_AF-A0A6S7H1L8-F1
#
_entry.id   AF-A0A6S7H1L8-F1
#
_cell.length_a   1.000
_cell.length_b   1.000
_cell.length_c   1.000
_cell.angle_alpha   90.00
_cell.angle_beta   90.00
_cell.angle_gamma   90.00
#
_symmetry.space_group_name_H-M   'P 1'
#
loop_
_entity.id
_entity.type
_entity.pdbx_description
1 polymer ?
#
loop_
_entity_poly.entity_id
_entity_poly.type
_entity_poly.pdbx_seq_one_letter_code
_entity_poly.pdbx_strand_id
1 'polypeptide(L)'
;MDEEEAIRYYFFRRYEYSTILDFLDKYHDIKMSKRTLLNRLKQYGLTRRNCDINEAVLRQHISIELEGAGNLLGYRAMWRKLHLKYGINVPRSAVEILLREMDPEGTRLRQAHRLKRRNYINPKPNNCWHADGYDKLKPYGLPIHGCIDGFSRRVIWLKLEMSNNDPKVIGKLFRDAVIEVGGCPSILRTDRGTENGIMSSGQCFLRRNGTDSFAGLKAHRFGSSHSNQRIEAWWAYLRRSWTSWWINFFKDLIDAGNLDTSNKMHMECIWFCFNKIIQKELDEVREEWNNHYIRKSRHHTASGI
;
A
#
# COMPACT_ATOMS: atom_id res chain seq x y z
N MET A 1 27.69 19.17 -27.04
CA MET A 1 26.40 19.85 -27.23
C MET A 1 26.76 21.23 -27.75
N ASP A 2 26.22 21.63 -28.89
CA ASP A 2 26.48 22.98 -29.41
C ASP A 2 25.75 24.05 -28.58
N GLU A 3 26.08 25.34 -28.78
CA GLU A 3 25.46 26.48 -28.08
C GLU A 3 23.92 26.50 -28.24
N GLU A 4 23.42 26.34 -29.46
CA GLU A 4 21.99 26.29 -29.77
C GLU A 4 21.32 25.07 -29.13
N GLU A 5 21.94 23.90 -29.19
CA GLU A 5 21.43 22.66 -28.63
C GLU A 5 21.34 22.73 -27.10
N ALA A 6 22.36 23.32 -26.44
CA ALA A 6 22.36 23.55 -24.99
C ALA A 6 21.31 24.58 -24.57
N ILE A 7 21.22 25.71 -25.29
CA ILE A 7 20.19 26.74 -25.04
C ILE A 7 18.79 26.13 -25.21
N ARG A 8 18.53 25.39 -26.28
CA ARG A 8 17.26 24.68 -26.51
C ARG A 8 16.96 23.72 -25.37
N TYR A 9 17.91 22.89 -24.98
CA TYR A 9 17.74 21.91 -23.91
C TYR A 9 17.30 22.55 -22.58
N TYR A 10 17.99 23.61 -22.15
CA TYR A 10 17.65 24.28 -20.89
C TYR A 10 16.40 25.15 -21.01
N PHE A 11 16.17 25.78 -22.16
CA PHE A 11 14.97 26.56 -22.43
C PHE A 11 13.70 25.68 -22.42
N PHE A 12 13.74 24.50 -23.05
CA PHE A 12 12.65 23.54 -22.98
C PHE A 12 12.47 22.97 -21.58
N ARG A 13 13.47 22.98 -20.70
CA ARG A 13 13.26 22.61 -19.28
C ARG A 13 12.67 23.72 -18.41
N ARG A 14 12.33 24.88 -19.00
CA ARG A 14 11.70 26.03 -18.33
C ARG A 14 12.53 26.62 -17.18
N TYR A 15 13.84 26.41 -17.17
CA TYR A 15 14.74 27.07 -16.22
C TYR A 15 14.66 28.59 -16.34
N GLU A 16 14.87 29.32 -15.25
CA GLU A 16 14.95 30.78 -15.32
C GLU A 16 16.15 31.21 -16.17
N TYR A 17 16.06 32.39 -16.79
CA TYR A 17 17.15 32.85 -17.66
C TYR A 17 18.48 32.96 -16.91
N SER A 18 18.46 33.34 -15.63
CA SER A 18 19.63 33.30 -14.73
C SER A 18 20.20 31.88 -14.64
N THR A 19 19.37 30.88 -14.33
CA THR A 19 19.80 29.49 -14.21
C THR A 19 20.31 28.90 -15.53
N ILE A 20 19.73 29.31 -16.66
CA ILE A 20 20.23 28.91 -17.99
C ILE A 20 21.66 29.43 -18.19
N LEU A 21 21.94 30.69 -17.82
CA LEU A 21 23.28 31.26 -17.91
C LEU A 21 24.27 30.52 -17.00
N ASP A 22 23.87 30.24 -15.75
CA ASP A 22 24.70 29.49 -14.80
C ASP A 22 25.04 28.09 -15.33
N PHE A 23 24.08 27.43 -15.97
CA PHE A 23 24.29 26.10 -16.55
C PHE A 23 25.13 26.12 -17.82
N LEU A 24 25.01 27.16 -18.64
CA LEU A 24 25.84 27.32 -19.84
C LEU A 24 27.30 27.58 -19.46
N ASP A 25 27.55 28.41 -18.45
CA ASP A 25 28.90 28.67 -17.93
C ASP A 25 29.48 27.40 -17.27
N LYS A 26 28.74 26.79 -16.34
CA LYS A 26 29.26 25.68 -15.52
C LYS A 26 29.44 24.35 -16.26
N TYR A 27 28.55 24.04 -17.20
CA TYR A 27 28.52 22.71 -17.83
C TYR A 27 28.91 22.70 -19.30
N HIS A 28 28.94 23.86 -19.97
CA HIS A 28 29.27 23.95 -21.40
C HIS A 28 30.40 24.95 -21.68
N ASP A 29 30.95 25.63 -20.65
CA ASP A 29 31.99 26.67 -20.77
C ASP A 29 31.57 27.84 -21.68
N ILE A 30 30.26 28.09 -21.77
CA ILE A 30 29.69 29.14 -22.63
C ILE A 30 29.30 30.33 -21.75
N LYS A 31 30.19 31.32 -21.67
CA LYS A 31 29.89 32.61 -21.04
C LYS A 31 29.13 33.53 -21.97
N MET A 32 27.92 33.91 -21.58
CA MET A 32 27.13 34.90 -22.30
C MET A 32 26.37 35.83 -21.36
N SER A 33 26.06 37.03 -21.83
CA SER A 33 25.21 37.96 -21.08
C SER A 33 23.73 37.57 -21.23
N LYS A 34 22.88 38.00 -20.29
CA LYS A 34 21.42 37.85 -20.41
C LYS A 34 20.87 38.46 -21.71
N ARG A 35 21.45 39.56 -22.18
CA ARG A 35 21.07 40.19 -23.45
C ARG A 35 21.43 39.31 -24.65
N THR A 36 22.61 38.69 -24.63
CA THR A 36 23.05 37.73 -25.65
C THR A 36 22.10 36.52 -25.68
N LEU A 37 21.77 35.94 -24.53
CA LEU A 37 20.83 34.83 -24.43
C LEU A 37 19.45 35.19 -25.03
N LEU A 38 18.91 36.38 -24.71
CA LEU A 38 17.62 36.82 -25.26
C LEU A 38 17.67 37.00 -26.79
N ASN A 39 18.78 37.51 -27.33
CA ASN A 39 18.98 37.62 -28.78
C ASN A 39 19.06 36.25 -29.45
N ARG A 40 19.79 35.30 -28.85
CA ARG A 40 19.86 33.91 -29.32
C ARG A 40 18.50 33.23 -29.32
N LEU A 41 17.74 33.37 -28.23
CA LEU A 41 16.37 32.84 -28.15
C LEU A 41 15.48 33.40 -29.26
N LYS A 42 15.60 34.69 -29.60
CA LYS A 42 14.89 35.30 -30.72
C LYS A 42 15.36 34.74 -32.07
N GLN A 43 16.67 34.58 -32.26
CA GLN A 43 17.27 34.00 -33.47
C GLN A 43 16.79 32.57 -33.70
N TYR A 44 16.65 31.78 -32.64
CA TYR A 44 16.18 30.39 -32.67
C TYR A 44 14.65 30.25 -32.69
N GLY A 45 13.89 31.35 -32.72
CA GLY A 45 12.43 31.33 -32.68
C GLY A 45 11.84 30.80 -31.36
N LEU A 46 12.65 30.74 -30.29
CA LEU A 46 12.27 30.19 -29.00
C LEU A 46 11.54 31.25 -28.18
N THR A 47 10.20 31.17 -28.18
CA THR A 47 9.36 32.04 -27.37
C THR A 47 8.62 31.24 -26.30
N ARG A 48 8.48 31.81 -25.09
CA ARG A 48 7.68 31.20 -24.01
C ARG A 48 6.17 31.42 -24.20
N ARG A 49 5.78 32.24 -25.19
CA ARG A 49 4.43 32.75 -25.39
C ARG A 49 3.74 32.27 -26.67
N ASN A 50 4.41 31.56 -27.58
CA ASN A 50 3.71 30.98 -28.72
C ASN A 50 2.84 29.80 -28.28
N CYS A 51 1.54 29.96 -28.50
CA CYS A 51 0.50 28.97 -28.25
C CYS A 51 -0.32 28.88 -29.54
N ASP A 52 0.23 28.29 -30.59
CA ASP A 52 -0.62 27.71 -31.64
C ASP A 52 -1.20 26.42 -31.06
N ILE A 53 -2.37 26.56 -30.45
CA ILE A 53 -3.04 25.48 -29.71
C ILE A 53 -3.78 24.63 -30.74
N ASN A 54 -3.14 23.55 -31.21
CA ASN A 54 -3.90 22.47 -31.82
C ASN A 54 -4.49 21.59 -30.70
N GLU A 55 -5.68 21.96 -30.24
CA GLU A 55 -6.38 21.30 -29.12
C GLU A 55 -6.63 19.81 -29.39
N ALA A 56 -6.81 19.42 -30.66
CA ALA A 56 -6.98 18.03 -31.07
C ALA A 56 -5.73 17.19 -30.79
N VAL A 57 -4.54 17.73 -31.13
CA VAL A 57 -3.25 17.09 -30.84
C VAL A 57 -3.03 16.97 -29.33
N LEU A 58 -3.38 18.03 -28.57
CA LEU A 58 -3.28 18.02 -27.12
C LEU A 58 -4.18 16.94 -26.47
N ARG A 59 -5.44 16.82 -26.91
CA ARG A 59 -6.36 15.77 -26.45
C ARG A 59 -5.81 14.37 -26.76
N GLN A 60 -5.29 14.15 -27.96
CA GLN A 60 -4.73 12.85 -28.35
C GLN A 60 -3.57 12.42 -27.43
N HIS A 61 -2.62 13.32 -27.16
CA HIS A 61 -1.49 13.00 -26.29
C HIS A 61 -1.89 12.81 -24.82
N ILE A 62 -2.89 13.56 -24.34
CA ILE A 62 -3.47 13.32 -23.00
C ILE A 62 -4.12 11.93 -22.95
N SER A 63 -4.87 11.54 -23.98
CA SER A 63 -5.50 10.21 -24.05
C SER A 63 -4.49 9.08 -23.96
N ILE A 64 -3.42 9.16 -24.76
CA ILE A 64 -2.32 8.17 -24.76
C ILE A 64 -1.68 8.05 -23.36
N GLU A 65 -1.49 9.18 -22.67
CA GLU A 65 -0.91 9.17 -21.33
C GLU A 65 -1.90 8.64 -20.27
N LEU A 66 -3.20 8.88 -20.43
CA LEU A 66 -4.25 8.36 -19.55
C LEU A 66 -4.47 6.84 -19.69
N GLU A 67 -4.14 6.25 -20.84
CA GLU A 67 -4.16 4.79 -21.05
C GLU A 67 -3.01 4.08 -20.33
N GLY A 68 -1.93 4.79 -20.01
CA GLY A 68 -0.76 4.26 -19.33
C GLY A 68 -0.62 4.69 -17.86
N ALA A 69 0.62 4.67 -17.37
CA ALA A 69 0.96 5.16 -16.02
C ALA A 69 0.66 6.66 -15.80
N GLY A 70 0.41 7.41 -16.89
CA GLY A 70 0.02 8.82 -16.84
C GLY A 70 -1.36 9.07 -16.25
N ASN A 71 -2.23 8.05 -16.15
CA ASN A 71 -3.54 8.11 -15.48
C ASN A 71 -3.46 8.62 -14.02
N LEU A 72 -2.34 8.37 -13.36
CA LEU A 72 -2.12 8.76 -11.96
C LEU A 72 -1.58 10.20 -11.82
N LEU A 73 -1.18 10.85 -12.92
CA LEU A 73 -0.56 12.17 -12.88
C LEU A 73 -1.62 13.26 -12.72
N GLY A 74 -1.39 14.18 -11.77
CA GLY A 74 -2.14 15.44 -11.73
C GLY A 74 -1.78 16.36 -12.89
N TYR A 75 -2.61 17.36 -13.16
CA TYR A 75 -2.43 18.28 -14.30
C TYR A 75 -1.05 18.97 -14.35
N ARG A 76 -0.43 19.29 -13.21
CA ARG A 76 0.95 19.84 -13.16
C ARG A 76 1.99 18.86 -13.73
N ALA A 77 1.87 17.60 -13.34
CA ALA A 77 2.79 16.55 -13.77
C ALA A 77 2.50 16.12 -15.21
N MET A 78 1.22 16.05 -15.60
CA MET A 78 0.80 15.84 -16.98
C MET A 78 1.31 16.95 -17.90
N TRP A 79 1.13 18.21 -17.53
CA TRP A 79 1.65 19.38 -18.24
C TRP A 79 3.17 19.30 -18.44
N ARG A 80 3.92 18.97 -17.38
CA ARG A 80 5.38 18.79 -17.48
C ARG A 80 5.75 17.61 -18.38
N LYS A 81 5.00 16.52 -18.35
CA LYS A 81 5.25 15.33 -19.18
C LYS A 81 4.95 15.59 -20.66
N LEU A 82 3.83 16.26 -20.95
CA LEU A 82 3.47 16.71 -22.30
C LEU A 82 4.58 17.57 -22.91
N HIS A 83 5.13 18.46 -22.09
CA HIS A 83 6.23 19.32 -22.49
C HIS A 83 7.55 18.56 -22.71
N LEU A 84 7.96 17.71 -21.75
CA LEU A 84 9.26 17.00 -21.82
C LEU A 84 9.30 15.87 -22.85
N LYS A 85 8.18 15.16 -23.03
CA LYS A 85 8.12 13.96 -23.88
C LYS A 85 7.66 14.27 -25.30
N TYR A 86 6.73 15.21 -25.46
CA TYR A 86 6.11 15.51 -26.74
C TYR A 86 6.46 16.92 -27.26
N GLY A 87 7.21 17.72 -26.50
CA GLY A 87 7.58 19.08 -26.89
C GLY A 87 6.40 20.07 -26.91
N ILE A 88 5.26 19.69 -26.33
CA ILE A 88 4.02 20.47 -26.44
C ILE A 88 4.02 21.60 -25.43
N ASN A 89 4.06 22.83 -25.95
CA ASN A 89 4.13 24.05 -25.14
C ASN A 89 2.74 24.69 -25.02
N VAL A 90 1.99 24.29 -23.99
CA VAL A 90 0.60 24.74 -23.77
C VAL A 90 0.44 25.45 -22.42
N PRO A 91 -0.55 26.34 -22.26
CA PRO A 91 -0.91 26.88 -20.95
C PRO A 91 -1.29 25.76 -19.98
N ARG A 92 -0.86 25.87 -18.73
CA ARG A 92 -1.20 24.90 -17.69
C ARG A 92 -2.71 24.81 -17.45
N SER A 93 -3.43 25.93 -17.58
CA SER A 93 -4.89 26.00 -17.47
C SER A 93 -5.59 25.16 -18.55
N ALA A 94 -5.04 25.11 -19.78
CA ALA A 94 -5.61 24.30 -20.86
C ALA A 94 -5.52 22.80 -20.53
N VAL A 95 -4.38 22.34 -20.00
CA VAL A 95 -4.22 20.95 -19.54
C VAL A 95 -5.14 20.65 -18.37
N GLU A 96 -5.37 21.60 -17.47
CA GLU A 96 -6.30 21.42 -16.34
C GLU A 96 -7.75 21.23 -16.79
N ILE A 97 -8.23 22.07 -17.72
CA ILE A 97 -9.59 22.00 -18.27
C ILE A 97 -9.77 20.67 -19.01
N LEU A 98 -8.86 20.35 -19.93
CA LEU A 98 -8.95 19.11 -20.73
C LEU A 98 -8.83 17.86 -19.87
N LEU A 99 -7.96 17.84 -18.86
CA LEU A 99 -7.84 16.69 -17.97
C LEU A 99 -9.09 16.51 -17.10
N ARG A 100 -9.77 17.61 -16.73
CA ARG A 100 -11.03 17.56 -15.99
C ARG A 100 -12.19 17.06 -16.86
N GLU A 101 -12.17 17.39 -18.15
CA GLU A 101 -13.14 16.92 -19.15
C GLU A 101 -12.93 15.43 -19.49
N MET A 102 -11.68 15.03 -19.74
CA MET A 102 -11.32 13.67 -20.18
C MET A 102 -11.24 12.65 -19.02
N ASP A 103 -10.85 13.09 -17.82
CA ASP A 103 -10.75 12.25 -16.62
C ASP A 103 -11.42 12.94 -15.41
N PRO A 104 -12.76 13.10 -15.43
CA PRO A 104 -13.49 13.75 -14.35
C PRO A 104 -13.38 12.96 -13.04
N GLU A 105 -13.43 11.63 -13.12
CA GLU A 105 -13.36 10.77 -11.93
C GLU A 105 -11.95 10.75 -11.32
N GLY A 106 -10.89 10.59 -12.13
CA GLY A 106 -9.53 10.65 -11.60
C GLY A 106 -9.17 12.04 -11.08
N THR A 107 -9.69 13.11 -11.69
CA THR A 107 -9.57 14.47 -11.16
C THR A 107 -10.27 14.63 -9.81
N ARG A 108 -11.48 14.12 -9.66
CA ARG A 108 -12.23 14.12 -8.39
C ARG A 108 -11.54 13.30 -7.30
N LEU A 109 -11.04 12.11 -7.63
CA LEU A 109 -10.30 11.25 -6.71
C LEU A 109 -9.01 11.92 -6.22
N ARG A 110 -8.28 12.61 -7.12
CA ARG A 110 -7.06 13.37 -6.80
C ARG A 110 -7.36 14.58 -5.91
N GLN A 111 -8.43 15.34 -6.18
CA GLN A 111 -8.86 16.45 -5.32
C GLN A 111 -9.23 15.98 -3.91
N ALA A 112 -9.83 14.79 -3.78
CA ALA A 112 -10.15 14.19 -2.50
C ALA A 112 -8.94 13.53 -1.80
N HIS A 113 -7.73 13.63 -2.35
CA HIS A 113 -6.52 12.92 -1.89
C HIS A 113 -6.72 11.39 -1.77
N ARG A 114 -7.59 10.80 -2.60
CA ARG A 114 -7.89 9.37 -2.56
C ARG A 114 -7.05 8.62 -3.59
N LEU A 115 -6.18 7.75 -3.11
CA LEU A 115 -5.47 6.77 -3.94
C LEU A 115 -6.47 5.87 -4.68
N LYS A 116 -6.26 5.66 -5.99
CA LYS A 116 -7.00 4.67 -6.79
C LYS A 116 -6.57 3.27 -6.33
N ARG A 117 -7.36 2.67 -5.44
CA ARG A 117 -7.10 1.33 -4.89
C ARG A 117 -7.57 0.26 -5.87
N ARG A 118 -6.80 -0.82 -6.02
CA ARG A 118 -7.29 -2.03 -6.72
C ARG A 118 -8.47 -2.62 -5.96
N ASN A 119 -9.49 -3.07 -6.68
CA ASN A 119 -10.60 -3.80 -6.07
C ASN A 119 -10.12 -5.20 -5.67
N TYR A 120 -10.02 -5.45 -4.35
CA TYR A 120 -9.79 -6.79 -3.83
C TYR A 120 -11.10 -7.59 -3.87
N ILE A 121 -11.17 -8.60 -4.72
CA ILE A 121 -12.33 -9.49 -4.87
C ILE A 121 -11.93 -10.88 -4.38
N ASN A 122 -12.72 -11.44 -3.46
CA ASN A 122 -12.64 -12.83 -3.06
C ASN A 122 -14.00 -13.47 -3.41
N PRO A 123 -14.08 -14.54 -4.20
CA PRO A 123 -15.35 -15.00 -4.78
C PRO A 123 -16.32 -15.68 -3.80
N LYS A 124 -15.83 -16.31 -2.73
CA LYS A 124 -16.66 -17.08 -1.79
C LYS A 124 -15.99 -17.21 -0.41
N PRO A 125 -16.74 -17.58 0.66
CA PRO A 125 -16.15 -17.90 1.96
C PRO A 125 -15.12 -19.03 1.82
N ASN A 126 -14.08 -19.01 2.65
CA ASN A 126 -12.98 -19.98 2.63
C ASN A 126 -12.25 -20.08 1.29
N ASN A 127 -12.40 -19.10 0.39
CA ASN A 127 -11.58 -19.10 -0.82
C ASN A 127 -10.17 -18.60 -0.53
N CYS A 128 -10.01 -17.59 0.31
CA CYS A 128 -8.70 -17.08 0.68
C CYS A 128 -8.67 -16.67 2.14
N TRP A 129 -7.83 -17.36 2.91
CA TRP A 129 -7.51 -17.00 4.29
C TRP A 129 -6.22 -16.17 4.32
N HIS A 130 -6.23 -15.11 5.11
CA HIS A 130 -5.13 -14.18 5.29
C HIS A 130 -4.62 -14.35 6.71
N ALA A 131 -3.47 -14.99 6.87
CA ALA A 131 -2.81 -15.17 8.17
C ALA A 131 -1.63 -14.20 8.30
N ASP A 132 -1.42 -13.68 9.52
CA ASP A 132 -0.40 -12.67 9.80
C ASP A 132 -0.08 -12.60 11.29
N GLY A 133 1.13 -12.13 11.60
CA GLY A 133 1.57 -11.80 12.96
C GLY A 133 1.33 -10.33 13.29
N TYR A 134 1.01 -10.04 14.55
CA TYR A 134 0.79 -8.70 15.06
C TYR A 134 1.77 -8.38 16.19
N ASP A 135 2.76 -7.56 15.85
CA ASP A 135 3.93 -7.33 16.68
C ASP A 135 3.81 -6.12 17.62
N LYS A 136 2.66 -5.45 17.73
CA LYS A 136 2.56 -4.22 18.54
C LYS A 136 2.68 -4.45 20.05
N LEU A 137 2.36 -5.64 20.53
CA LEU A 137 2.56 -6.06 21.93
C LEU A 137 3.80 -6.94 22.12
N LYS A 138 4.55 -7.21 21.04
CA LYS A 138 5.82 -7.95 21.10
C LYS A 138 6.88 -7.33 22.01
N PRO A 139 7.02 -5.99 22.14
CA PRO A 139 7.93 -5.39 23.11
C PRO A 139 7.62 -5.78 24.57
N TYR A 140 6.39 -6.21 24.85
CA TYR A 140 5.94 -6.67 26.15
C TYR A 140 5.86 -8.20 26.23
N GLY A 141 6.48 -8.92 25.28
CA GLY A 141 6.50 -10.39 25.28
C GLY A 141 5.19 -11.05 24.87
N LEU A 142 4.28 -10.28 24.26
CA LEU A 142 2.89 -10.69 24.02
C LEU A 142 2.53 -10.61 22.52
N PRO A 143 3.22 -11.34 21.61
CA PRO A 143 2.89 -11.32 20.20
C PRO A 143 1.54 -12.02 19.93
N ILE A 144 0.77 -11.47 18.99
CA ILE A 144 -0.56 -11.97 18.63
C ILE A 144 -0.51 -12.50 17.20
N HIS A 145 -1.14 -13.64 16.94
CA HIS A 145 -1.36 -14.20 15.62
C HIS A 145 -2.83 -14.15 15.26
N GLY A 146 -3.13 -13.77 14.02
CA GLY A 146 -4.49 -13.68 13.52
C GLY A 146 -4.64 -14.34 12.17
N CYS A 147 -5.88 -14.75 11.88
CA CYS A 147 -6.29 -15.08 10.52
C CYS A 147 -7.70 -14.60 10.25
N ILE A 148 -7.92 -14.09 9.03
CA ILE A 148 -9.22 -13.58 8.59
C ILE A 148 -9.60 -14.17 7.23
N ASP A 149 -10.88 -14.50 7.06
CA ASP A 149 -11.41 -14.87 5.75
C ASP A 149 -11.56 -13.63 4.87
N GLY A 150 -11.00 -13.68 3.65
CA GLY A 150 -10.96 -12.53 2.78
C GLY A 150 -12.33 -12.11 2.20
N PHE A 151 -13.34 -13.00 2.24
CA PHE A 151 -14.67 -12.75 1.73
C PHE A 151 -15.61 -12.26 2.83
N SER A 152 -15.84 -13.08 3.86
CA SER A 152 -16.76 -12.76 4.96
C SER A 152 -16.16 -11.77 5.96
N ARG A 153 -14.83 -11.60 5.99
CA ARG A 153 -14.10 -10.84 7.01
C ARG A 153 -14.24 -11.42 8.42
N ARG A 154 -14.68 -12.67 8.53
CA ARG A 154 -14.70 -13.42 9.80
C ARG A 154 -13.26 -13.65 10.26
N VAL A 155 -12.98 -13.35 11.52
CA VAL A 155 -11.72 -13.70 12.18
C VAL A 155 -11.76 -15.17 12.55
N ILE A 156 -10.94 -15.95 11.87
CA ILE A 156 -10.87 -17.41 11.98
C ILE A 156 -10.13 -17.80 13.25
N TRP A 157 -9.02 -17.14 13.56
CA TRP A 157 -8.37 -17.25 14.86
C TRP A 157 -7.73 -15.92 15.26
N LEU A 158 -7.58 -15.74 16.57
CA LEU A 158 -6.88 -14.63 17.18
C LEU A 158 -6.25 -15.13 18.48
N LYS A 159 -4.95 -15.41 18.47
CA LYS A 159 -4.28 -16.11 19.57
C LYS A 159 -3.00 -15.39 19.97
N LEU A 160 -2.80 -15.32 21.27
CA LEU A 160 -1.57 -14.86 21.90
C LEU A 160 -0.61 -16.05 22.00
N GLU A 161 0.63 -15.86 21.53
CA GLU A 161 1.65 -16.91 21.55
C GLU A 161 2.95 -16.38 22.14
N MET A 162 3.78 -17.26 22.71
CA MET A 162 5.02 -16.84 23.38
C MET A 162 6.14 -16.53 22.37
N SER A 163 6.08 -17.14 21.18
CA SER A 163 7.06 -16.96 20.11
C SER A 163 6.35 -16.89 18.76
N ASN A 164 6.63 -15.83 17.99
CA ASN A 164 6.17 -15.70 16.62
C ASN A 164 7.07 -16.42 15.60
N ASN A 165 8.18 -17.01 16.06
CA ASN A 165 9.23 -17.56 15.21
C ASN A 165 9.20 -19.10 15.08
N ASP A 166 8.40 -19.80 15.90
CA ASP A 166 8.33 -21.27 15.84
C ASP A 166 7.26 -21.71 14.82
N PRO A 167 7.64 -22.34 13.69
CA PRO A 167 6.69 -22.81 12.71
C PRO A 167 5.68 -23.83 13.24
N LYS A 168 6.00 -24.55 14.31
CA LYS A 168 5.10 -25.55 14.91
C LYS A 168 3.89 -24.90 15.55
N VAL A 169 4.08 -23.73 16.17
CA VAL A 169 3.00 -22.96 16.80
C VAL A 169 2.02 -22.50 15.73
N ILE A 170 2.52 -21.89 14.65
CA ILE A 170 1.69 -21.42 13.54
C ILE A 170 1.00 -22.59 12.82
N GLY A 171 1.71 -23.69 12.61
CA GLY A 171 1.15 -24.92 12.06
C GLY A 171 0.02 -25.49 12.93
N LYS A 172 0.17 -25.45 14.26
CA LYS A 172 -0.87 -25.89 15.21
C LYS A 172 -2.11 -25.00 15.10
N LEU A 173 -1.95 -23.68 15.13
CA LEU A 173 -3.06 -22.73 14.97
C LEU A 173 -3.84 -22.98 13.69
N PHE A 174 -3.14 -23.18 12.57
CA PHE A 174 -3.78 -23.49 11.31
C PHE A 174 -4.54 -24.83 11.32
N ARG A 175 -3.92 -25.88 11.84
CA ARG A 175 -4.57 -27.20 11.96
C ARG A 175 -5.84 -27.10 12.80
N ASP A 176 -5.76 -26.46 13.96
CA ASP A 176 -6.88 -26.33 14.89
C ASP A 176 -8.01 -25.51 14.23
N ALA A 177 -7.68 -24.46 13.49
CA ALA A 177 -8.65 -23.69 12.71
C ALA A 177 -9.30 -24.50 11.58
N VAL A 178 -8.55 -25.34 10.87
CA VAL A 178 -9.11 -26.24 9.84
C VAL A 178 -10.11 -27.22 10.45
N ILE A 179 -9.81 -27.75 11.64
CA ILE A 179 -10.71 -28.65 12.38
C ILE A 179 -11.96 -27.90 12.84
N GLU A 180 -11.80 -26.73 13.47
CA GLU A 180 -12.92 -25.92 13.98
C GLU A 180 -13.87 -25.45 12.86
N VAL A 181 -13.32 -25.04 11.72
CA VAL A 181 -14.12 -24.61 10.57
C VAL A 181 -14.71 -25.80 9.78
N GLY A 182 -14.18 -27.01 9.98
CA GLY A 182 -14.59 -28.21 9.23
C GLY A 182 -14.08 -28.22 7.78
N GLY A 183 -13.01 -27.48 7.48
CA GLY A 183 -12.46 -27.38 6.13
C GLY A 183 -11.27 -26.43 6.01
N CYS A 184 -10.50 -26.57 4.94
CA CYS A 184 -9.35 -25.72 4.63
C CYS A 184 -9.68 -24.73 3.50
N PRO A 185 -8.97 -23.58 3.42
CA PRO A 185 -9.23 -22.61 2.38
C PRO A 185 -8.80 -23.13 1.01
N SER A 186 -9.32 -22.53 -0.07
CA SER A 186 -8.79 -22.81 -1.42
C SER A 186 -7.37 -22.26 -1.57
N ILE A 187 -7.09 -21.09 -0.99
CA ILE A 187 -5.80 -20.42 -0.97
C ILE A 187 -5.49 -19.93 0.46
N LEU A 188 -4.33 -20.28 0.98
CA LEU A 188 -3.77 -19.62 2.16
C LEU A 188 -2.78 -18.54 1.71
N ARG A 189 -2.93 -17.34 2.26
CA ARG A 189 -2.00 -16.23 2.05
C ARG A 189 -1.31 -15.88 3.34
N THR A 190 0.01 -15.77 3.25
CA THR A 190 0.88 -15.32 4.33
C THR A 190 1.90 -14.34 3.79
N ASP A 191 2.49 -13.58 4.68
CA ASP A 191 3.75 -12.89 4.47
C ASP A 191 4.93 -13.86 4.31
N ARG A 192 6.04 -13.32 3.79
CA ARG A 192 7.29 -14.07 3.57
C ARG A 192 8.05 -14.19 4.88
N GLY A 193 7.58 -15.11 5.72
CA GLY A 193 8.20 -15.50 6.97
C GLY A 193 8.59 -16.99 6.96
N THR A 194 9.72 -17.32 7.57
CA THR A 194 10.18 -18.72 7.73
C THR A 194 9.27 -19.49 8.70
N GLU A 195 8.66 -18.79 9.64
CA GLU A 195 7.66 -19.27 10.61
C GLU A 195 6.40 -19.83 9.94
N ASN A 196 6.07 -19.39 8.73
CA ASN A 196 4.87 -19.83 8.03
C ASN A 196 5.06 -21.15 7.25
N GLY A 197 6.26 -21.73 7.26
CA GLY A 197 6.62 -22.87 6.41
C GLY A 197 5.80 -24.15 6.66
N ILE A 198 5.54 -24.49 7.93
CA ILE A 198 4.73 -25.67 8.29
C ILE A 198 3.29 -25.47 7.88
N MET A 199 2.72 -24.30 8.17
CA MET A 199 1.35 -23.97 7.80
C MET A 199 1.16 -23.96 6.26
N SER A 200 2.12 -23.40 5.52
CA SER A 200 2.16 -23.45 4.05
C SER A 200 2.17 -24.89 3.52
N SER A 201 3.07 -25.73 4.05
CA SER A 201 3.17 -27.14 3.66
C SER A 201 1.89 -27.91 3.98
N GLY A 202 1.30 -27.67 5.15
CA GLY A 202 0.04 -28.27 5.57
C GLY A 202 -1.11 -27.92 4.63
N GLN A 203 -1.23 -26.66 4.23
CA GLN A 203 -2.22 -26.23 3.25
C GLN A 203 -2.04 -26.93 1.89
N CYS A 204 -0.82 -26.97 1.37
CA CYS A 204 -0.53 -27.65 0.10
C CYS A 204 -0.84 -29.16 0.18
N PHE A 205 -0.56 -29.79 1.33
CA PHE A 205 -0.88 -31.19 1.58
C PHE A 205 -2.39 -31.44 1.60
N LEU A 206 -3.17 -30.65 2.35
CA LEU A 206 -4.63 -30.79 2.43
C LEU A 206 -5.29 -30.62 1.05
N ARG A 207 -4.67 -29.84 0.17
CA ARG A 207 -5.19 -29.51 -1.16
C ARG A 207 -4.52 -30.29 -2.29
N ARG A 208 -3.69 -31.31 -1.99
CA ARG A 208 -2.90 -32.05 -2.99
C ARG A 208 -3.74 -32.77 -4.06
N ASN A 209 -4.92 -33.25 -3.68
CA ASN A 209 -5.85 -33.96 -4.56
C ASN A 209 -6.99 -33.05 -5.06
N GLY A 210 -6.88 -31.73 -4.89
CA GLY A 210 -7.87 -30.79 -5.39
C GLY A 210 -7.90 -30.74 -6.92
N THR A 211 -9.07 -30.55 -7.50
CA THR A 211 -9.28 -30.51 -8.95
C THR A 211 -9.26 -29.09 -9.53
N ASP A 212 -9.24 -28.05 -8.69
CA ASP A 212 -9.23 -26.67 -9.14
C ASP A 212 -7.82 -26.11 -9.37
N SER A 213 -7.76 -24.97 -10.06
CA SER A 213 -6.51 -24.32 -10.49
C SER A 213 -5.56 -23.90 -9.36
N PHE A 214 -6.04 -23.87 -8.10
CA PHE A 214 -5.27 -23.50 -6.92
C PHE A 214 -4.88 -24.70 -6.05
N ALA A 215 -5.08 -25.93 -6.52
CA ALA A 215 -4.73 -27.13 -5.77
C ALA A 215 -3.20 -27.37 -5.66
N GLY A 216 -2.81 -28.25 -4.74
CA GLY A 216 -1.41 -28.63 -4.49
C GLY A 216 -0.54 -27.44 -4.11
N LEU A 217 0.62 -27.30 -4.76
CA LEU A 217 1.60 -26.24 -4.47
C LEU A 217 1.07 -24.81 -4.71
N LYS A 218 -0.02 -24.65 -5.47
CA LYS A 218 -0.66 -23.35 -5.73
C LYS A 218 -1.64 -22.95 -4.63
N ALA A 219 -1.86 -23.81 -3.65
CA ALA A 219 -2.80 -23.59 -2.54
C ALA A 219 -2.25 -22.64 -1.48
N HIS A 220 -0.96 -22.35 -1.51
CA HIS A 220 -0.33 -21.32 -0.70
C HIS A 220 0.24 -20.20 -1.59
N ARG A 221 0.13 -18.96 -1.13
CA ARG A 221 0.73 -17.79 -1.79
C ARG A 221 1.39 -16.88 -0.78
N PHE A 222 2.68 -16.66 -0.98
CA PHE A 222 3.38 -15.55 -0.35
C PHE A 222 2.91 -14.21 -0.95
N GLY A 223 2.47 -13.30 -0.09
CA GLY A 223 2.18 -11.92 -0.41
C GLY A 223 3.15 -10.97 0.27
N SER A 224 3.41 -9.79 -0.32
CA SER A 224 3.98 -8.68 0.46
C SER A 224 2.93 -8.16 1.45
N SER A 225 3.33 -7.51 2.54
CA SER A 225 2.40 -6.98 3.57
C SER A 225 1.26 -6.18 2.92
N HIS A 226 1.59 -5.28 1.99
CA HIS A 226 0.66 -4.47 1.17
C HIS A 226 -0.42 -5.26 0.40
N SER A 227 -0.25 -6.57 0.23
CA SER A 227 -1.19 -7.48 -0.46
C SER A 227 -2.06 -8.30 0.52
N ASN A 228 -1.76 -8.26 1.82
CA ASN A 228 -2.49 -8.85 2.93
C ASN A 228 -3.52 -7.87 3.53
N GLN A 229 -4.18 -7.09 2.66
CA GLN A 229 -4.94 -5.90 3.05
C GLN A 229 -6.09 -6.17 4.04
N ARG A 230 -6.65 -7.38 4.04
CA ARG A 230 -7.79 -7.73 4.90
C ARG A 230 -7.37 -7.80 6.36
N ILE A 231 -6.29 -8.52 6.65
CA ILE A 231 -5.80 -8.65 8.02
C ILE A 231 -5.08 -7.38 8.47
N GLU A 232 -4.36 -6.68 7.60
CA GLU A 232 -3.78 -5.36 7.92
C GLU A 232 -4.85 -4.32 8.29
N ALA A 233 -5.97 -4.27 7.54
CA ALA A 233 -7.07 -3.38 7.87
C ALA A 233 -7.73 -3.75 9.21
N TRP A 234 -7.80 -5.06 9.51
CA TRP A 234 -8.32 -5.55 10.77
C TRP A 234 -7.38 -5.25 11.95
N TRP A 235 -6.06 -5.37 11.77
CA TRP A 235 -5.07 -4.92 12.76
C TRP A 235 -5.18 -3.43 13.07
N ALA A 236 -5.49 -2.60 12.07
CA ALA A 236 -5.74 -1.18 12.29
C ALA A 236 -7.03 -0.90 13.08
N TYR A 237 -8.04 -1.78 12.98
CA TYR A 237 -9.20 -1.75 13.87
C TYR A 237 -8.79 -2.14 15.29
N LEU A 238 -8.19 -3.33 15.48
CA LEU A 238 -7.76 -3.84 16.78
C LEU A 238 -6.85 -2.83 17.52
N ARG A 239 -5.95 -2.19 16.78
CA ARG A 239 -5.07 -1.15 17.32
C ARG A 239 -5.84 0.00 17.97
N ARG A 240 -6.88 0.48 17.31
CA ARG A 240 -7.66 1.65 17.73
C ARG A 240 -8.67 1.32 18.81
N SER A 241 -9.26 0.13 18.77
CA SER A 241 -10.31 -0.28 19.71
C SER A 241 -9.74 -0.87 21.00
N TRP A 242 -8.66 -1.64 20.94
CA TRP A 242 -8.24 -2.47 22.07
C TRP A 242 -6.74 -2.32 22.40
N THR A 243 -5.84 -2.51 21.42
CA THR A 243 -4.39 -2.56 21.70
C THR A 243 -3.82 -1.23 22.23
N SER A 244 -4.44 -0.09 21.92
CA SER A 244 -3.97 1.21 22.43
C SER A 244 -4.03 1.32 23.94
N TRP A 245 -5.06 0.73 24.56
CA TRP A 245 -5.18 0.71 26.00
C TRP A 245 -4.05 -0.11 26.64
N TRP A 246 -3.84 -1.35 26.19
CA TRP A 246 -2.78 -2.22 26.70
C TRP A 246 -1.37 -1.64 26.53
N ILE A 247 -1.09 -0.99 25.39
CA ILE A 247 0.21 -0.32 25.21
C ILE A 247 0.40 0.80 26.22
N ASN A 248 -0.63 1.60 26.51
CA ASN A 248 -0.51 2.67 27.49
C ASN A 248 -0.35 2.08 28.91
N PHE A 249 -1.14 1.07 29.25
CA PHE A 249 -1.02 0.37 30.53
C PHE A 249 0.41 -0.14 30.79
N PHE A 250 1.03 -0.82 29.81
CA PHE A 250 2.41 -1.28 29.98
C PHE A 250 3.45 -0.15 29.97
N LYS A 251 3.19 0.95 29.25
CA LYS A 251 4.04 2.15 29.33
C LYS A 251 4.00 2.78 30.71
N ASP A 252 2.82 2.92 31.29
CA ASP A 252 2.66 3.47 32.64
C ASP A 252 3.40 2.62 33.68
N LEU A 253 3.42 1.29 33.52
CA LEU A 253 4.23 0.38 34.36
C LEU A 253 5.73 0.59 34.17
N ILE A 254 6.20 0.88 32.95
CA ILE A 254 7.61 1.19 32.69
C ILE A 254 7.97 2.55 33.31
N ASP A 255 7.12 3.56 33.11
CA ASP A 255 7.35 4.93 33.59
C ASP A 255 7.34 4.99 35.14
N ALA A 256 6.55 4.13 35.79
CA ALA A 256 6.55 3.95 37.24
C ALA A 256 7.76 3.15 37.78
N GLY A 257 8.58 2.54 36.90
CA GLY A 257 9.71 1.70 37.29
C GLY A 257 9.33 0.26 37.68
N ASN A 258 8.09 -0.16 37.45
CA ASN A 258 7.59 -1.49 37.81
C ASN A 258 7.90 -2.56 36.74
N LEU A 259 8.13 -2.13 35.50
CA LEU A 259 8.42 -3.01 34.37
C LEU A 259 9.72 -2.58 33.67
N ASP A 260 10.67 -3.49 33.56
CA ASP A 260 11.85 -3.35 32.71
C ASP A 260 11.76 -4.40 31.59
N THR A 261 11.60 -3.95 30.35
CA THR A 261 11.46 -4.83 29.19
C THR A 261 12.78 -5.50 28.77
N SER A 262 13.91 -5.05 29.31
CA SER A 262 15.20 -5.72 29.14
C SER A 262 15.42 -6.83 30.17
N ASN A 263 14.64 -6.83 31.26
CA ASN A 263 14.72 -7.82 32.32
C ASN A 263 13.83 -9.04 32.01
N LYS A 264 14.48 -10.19 31.75
CA LYS A 264 13.79 -11.44 31.45
C LYS A 264 12.79 -11.87 32.53
N MET A 265 13.10 -11.68 33.82
CA MET A 265 12.20 -12.06 34.90
C MET A 265 10.92 -11.23 34.86
N HIS A 266 11.02 -9.93 34.59
CA HIS A 266 9.85 -9.07 34.45
C HIS A 266 9.01 -9.50 33.24
N MET A 267 9.65 -9.86 32.11
CA MET A 267 8.95 -10.37 30.93
C MET A 267 8.19 -11.67 31.20
N GLU A 268 8.79 -12.61 31.92
CA GLU A 268 8.12 -13.84 32.36
C GLU A 268 6.95 -13.54 33.31
N CYS A 269 7.10 -12.57 34.23
CA CYS A 269 6.01 -12.12 35.09
C CYS A 269 4.86 -11.49 34.28
N ILE A 270 5.16 -10.66 33.28
CA ILE A 270 4.15 -10.09 32.38
C ILE A 270 3.41 -11.22 31.66
N TRP A 271 4.14 -12.17 31.09
CA TRP A 271 3.51 -13.32 30.45
C TRP A 271 2.63 -14.07 31.46
N PHE A 272 3.15 -14.47 32.60
CA PHE A 272 2.43 -15.24 33.62
C PHE A 272 1.14 -14.54 34.09
N CYS A 273 1.21 -13.24 34.37
CA CYS A 273 0.08 -12.48 34.91
C CYS A 273 -0.97 -12.17 33.83
N PHE A 274 -0.54 -11.78 32.62
CA PHE A 274 -1.44 -11.19 31.64
C PHE A 274 -1.83 -12.11 30.48
N ASN A 275 -1.12 -13.21 30.22
CA ASN A 275 -1.41 -14.05 29.05
C ASN A 275 -2.86 -14.54 29.00
N LYS A 276 -3.40 -15.01 30.14
CA LYS A 276 -4.76 -15.56 30.22
C LYS A 276 -5.81 -14.47 30.11
N ILE A 277 -5.54 -13.31 30.70
CA ILE A 277 -6.43 -12.15 30.68
C ILE A 277 -6.53 -11.62 29.25
N ILE A 278 -5.39 -11.37 28.62
CA ILE A 278 -5.32 -10.89 27.23
C ILE A 278 -5.93 -11.90 26.28
N GLN A 279 -5.63 -13.21 26.42
CA GLN A 279 -6.22 -14.21 25.54
C GLN A 279 -7.75 -14.25 25.67
N LYS A 280 -8.28 -14.13 26.89
CA LYS A 280 -9.73 -14.06 27.10
C LYS A 280 -10.35 -12.83 26.42
N GLU A 281 -9.74 -11.65 26.59
CA GLU A 281 -10.20 -10.43 25.91
C GLU A 281 -10.10 -10.54 24.39
N LEU A 282 -9.05 -11.17 23.86
CA LEU A 282 -8.92 -11.42 22.42
C LEU A 282 -10.03 -12.34 21.91
N ASP A 283 -10.40 -13.37 22.67
CA ASP A 283 -11.51 -14.25 22.31
C ASP A 283 -12.85 -13.47 22.31
N GLU A 284 -13.07 -12.57 23.28
CA GLU A 284 -14.22 -11.65 23.31
C GLU A 284 -14.23 -10.70 22.09
N VAL A 285 -13.10 -10.08 21.76
CA VAL A 285 -12.96 -9.21 20.56
C VAL A 285 -13.24 -9.98 19.27
N ARG A 286 -12.80 -11.24 19.17
CA ARG A 286 -13.09 -12.11 18.03
C ARG A 286 -14.59 -12.37 17.93
N GLU A 287 -15.27 -12.67 19.04
CA GLU A 287 -16.70 -12.91 19.05
C GLU A 287 -17.49 -11.65 18.70
N GLU A 288 -17.18 -10.51 19.30
CA GLU A 288 -17.79 -9.22 18.95
C GLU A 288 -17.61 -8.89 17.47
N TRP A 289 -16.39 -9.06 16.95
CA TRP A 289 -16.11 -8.83 15.54
C TRP A 289 -16.80 -9.87 14.63
N ASN A 290 -16.98 -11.10 15.05
CA ASN A 290 -17.63 -12.09 14.19
C ASN A 290 -19.16 -11.93 14.17
N ASN A 291 -19.75 -11.31 15.20
CA ASN A 291 -21.18 -11.07 15.30
C ASN A 291 -21.61 -9.65 14.91
N HIS A 292 -20.66 -8.72 14.68
CA HIS A 292 -21.03 -7.35 14.29
C HIS A 292 -21.58 -7.27 12.86
N TYR A 293 -22.57 -6.40 12.68
CA TYR A 293 -23.13 -6.13 11.37
C TYR A 293 -22.11 -5.42 10.46
N ILE A 294 -21.71 -6.08 9.38
CA ILE A 294 -20.87 -5.49 8.34
C ILE A 294 -21.76 -4.84 7.27
N ARG A 295 -21.69 -3.50 7.19
CA ARG A 295 -22.41 -2.74 6.15
C ARG A 295 -22.03 -3.22 4.74
N LYS A 296 -23.04 -3.46 3.91
CA LYS A 296 -22.87 -3.88 2.50
C LYS A 296 -21.92 -2.93 1.76
N SER A 297 -20.88 -3.51 1.17
CA SER A 297 -20.00 -2.82 0.23
C SER A 297 -20.70 -2.68 -1.13
N ARG A 298 -20.47 -1.57 -1.86
CA ARG A 298 -20.95 -1.39 -3.24
C ARG A 298 -20.35 -2.39 -4.23
N HIS A 299 -19.23 -3.02 -3.88
CA HIS A 299 -18.62 -4.10 -4.64
C HIS A 299 -18.99 -5.42 -3.97
N HIS A 300 -19.50 -6.40 -4.73
CA HIS A 300 -19.95 -7.75 -4.32
C HIS A 300 -19.04 -8.39 -3.24
N THR A 301 -19.25 -7.97 -2.00
CA THR A 301 -18.66 -8.54 -0.79
C THR A 301 -19.89 -8.95 -0.01
N ALA A 302 -19.99 -10.22 0.39
CA ALA A 302 -21.11 -10.66 1.20
C ALA A 302 -21.29 -9.71 2.40
N SER A 303 -22.54 -9.44 2.74
CA SER A 303 -22.86 -8.97 4.08
C SER A 303 -22.26 -9.95 5.08
N GLY A 304 -21.69 -9.44 6.17
CA GLY A 304 -21.35 -10.29 7.31
C GLY A 304 -22.58 -11.11 7.70
N ILE A 305 -22.33 -12.36 8.10
CA ILE A 305 -23.35 -13.17 8.77
C ILE A 305 -23.58 -12.54 10.14
#